data_AF-A0A967D808-F1
#
_entry.id   AF-A0A967D808-F1
#
_cell.length_a   1.000
_cell.length_b   1.000
_cell.length_c   1.000
_cell.angle_alpha   90.00
_cell.angle_beta   90.00
_cell.angle_gamma   90.00
#
_symmetry.space_group_name_H-M   'P 1'
#
loop_
_entity.id
_entity.type
_entity.pdbx_description
1 polymer ?
#
loop_
_entity_poly.entity_id
_entity_poly.type
_entity_poly.pdbx_seq_one_letter_code
_entity_poly.pdbx_strand_id
1 'polypeptide(L)'
;GDAFQMRDDVMGAFGDTSMTGKPVGGDLREGKPTPLLARAIASATTAQAKILEMVGSIDLSDEQVADIQQTIVDVGALDELESLIASNVASAIQAIESPAIAEAAQQPLIELAEFITNRSS
;
A
#
# COMPACT_ATOMS: atom_id res chain seq x y z
N GLY A 1 -1.92 3.62 -12.35
CA GLY A 1 -0.53 4.08 -12.21
C GLY A 1 0.06 3.45 -10.98
N ASP A 2 1.38 3.33 -10.91
CA ASP A 2 2.05 2.50 -9.88
C ASP A 2 1.74 2.98 -8.46
N ALA A 3 1.75 4.28 -8.21
CA ALA A 3 1.37 4.86 -6.90
C ALA A 3 -0.06 4.50 -6.47
N PHE A 4 -1.00 4.43 -7.42
CA PHE A 4 -2.38 4.03 -7.14
C PHE A 4 -2.46 2.55 -6.75
N GLN A 5 -1.78 1.67 -7.48
CA GLN A 5 -1.79 0.24 -7.16
C GLN A 5 -1.13 -0.02 -5.81
N MET A 6 -0.02 0.65 -5.52
CA MET A 6 0.65 0.54 -4.22
C MET A 6 -0.25 1.02 -3.07
N ARG A 7 -1.00 2.12 -3.26
CA ARG A 7 -2.00 2.58 -2.27
C ARG A 7 -3.11 1.54 -2.07
N ASP A 8 -3.59 0.94 -3.15
CA ASP A 8 -4.61 -0.13 -3.10
C ASP A 8 -4.09 -1.35 -2.33
N ASP A 9 -2.83 -1.75 -2.54
CA ASP A 9 -2.18 -2.85 -1.82
C ASP A 9 -2.06 -2.53 -0.31
N VAL A 10 -1.70 -1.28 0.05
CA VAL A 10 -1.69 -0.83 1.46
C VAL A 10 -3.10 -0.90 2.05
N MET A 11 -4.11 -0.43 1.34
CA MET A 11 -5.51 -0.50 1.80
C MET A 11 -6.02 -1.94 1.92
N GLY A 12 -5.63 -2.84 1.03
CA GLY A 12 -6.01 -4.25 1.09
C GLY A 12 -5.39 -4.98 2.28
N ALA A 13 -4.18 -4.58 2.70
CA ALA A 13 -3.50 -5.14 3.85
C ALA A 13 -3.87 -4.46 5.18
N PHE A 14 -4.06 -3.14 5.22
CA PHE A 14 -4.21 -2.34 6.45
C PHE A 14 -5.57 -1.62 6.59
N GLY A 15 -6.43 -1.67 5.58
CA GLY A 15 -7.70 -0.93 5.57
C GLY A 15 -8.63 -1.32 6.71
N ASP A 16 -9.26 -0.31 7.30
CA ASP A 16 -10.21 -0.46 8.39
C ASP A 16 -11.55 -1.05 7.91
N THR A 17 -12.13 -1.95 8.70
CA THR A 17 -13.49 -2.49 8.50
C THR A 17 -14.52 -1.37 8.48
N SER A 18 -14.30 -0.29 9.24
CA SER A 18 -15.20 0.85 9.35
C SER A 18 -15.39 1.63 8.03
N MET A 19 -14.40 1.60 7.15
CA MET A 19 -14.40 2.32 5.85
C MET A 19 -14.69 1.39 4.67
N THR A 20 -14.30 0.12 4.75
CA THR A 20 -14.32 -0.81 3.60
C THR A 20 -15.48 -1.82 3.64
N GLY A 21 -16.08 -2.05 4.81
CA GLY A 21 -17.08 -3.10 5.02
C GLY A 21 -16.54 -4.54 4.89
N LYS A 22 -15.22 -4.71 4.69
CA LYS A 22 -14.52 -5.99 4.58
C LYS A 22 -13.68 -6.25 5.83
N PRO A 23 -13.43 -7.52 6.21
CA PRO A 23 -12.50 -7.83 7.30
C PRO A 23 -11.12 -7.24 7.02
N VAL A 24 -10.49 -6.69 8.07
CA VAL A 24 -9.12 -6.14 8.02
C VAL A 24 -8.15 -7.21 7.48
N GLY A 25 -7.19 -6.77 6.66
CA GLY A 25 -6.18 -7.66 6.08
C GLY A 25 -6.73 -8.61 5.01
N GLY A 26 -7.75 -8.19 4.26
CA GLY A 26 -8.33 -9.00 3.18
C GLY A 26 -7.30 -9.58 2.21
N ASP A 27 -6.33 -8.78 1.78
CA ASP A 27 -5.26 -9.24 0.87
C ASP A 27 -4.31 -10.24 1.53
N LEU A 28 -4.07 -10.11 2.83
CA LEU A 28 -3.27 -11.06 3.62
C LEU A 28 -4.00 -12.40 3.76
N ARG A 29 -5.33 -12.37 3.89
CA ARG A 29 -6.18 -13.57 3.94
C ARG A 29 -6.27 -14.26 2.60
N GLU A 30 -6.38 -13.49 1.52
CA GLU A 30 -6.41 -14.01 0.15
C GLU A 30 -5.04 -14.52 -0.33
N GLY A 31 -3.95 -14.19 0.38
CA GLY A 31 -2.61 -14.61 0.00
C GLY A 31 -2.07 -13.88 -1.21
N LYS A 32 -2.50 -12.63 -1.45
CA LYS A 32 -2.08 -11.88 -2.64
C LYS A 32 -0.58 -11.58 -2.61
N PRO A 33 0.16 -11.84 -3.70
CA PRO A 33 1.58 -11.52 -3.80
C PRO A 33 1.76 -10.02 -4.11
N THR A 34 1.51 -9.16 -3.14
CA THR A 34 1.62 -7.70 -3.31
C THR A 34 3.08 -7.23 -3.22
N PRO A 35 3.43 -6.08 -3.84
CA PRO A 35 4.69 -5.39 -3.60
C PRO A 35 4.99 -5.20 -2.11
N LEU A 36 3.99 -4.83 -1.31
CA LEU A 36 4.14 -4.67 0.14
C LEU A 36 4.66 -5.93 0.83
N LEU A 37 4.08 -7.09 0.52
CA LEU A 37 4.51 -8.37 1.06
C LEU A 37 5.92 -8.75 0.58
N ALA A 38 6.22 -8.54 -0.71
CA ALA A 38 7.54 -8.83 -1.27
C ALA A 38 8.65 -8.03 -0.56
N ARG A 39 8.38 -6.75 -0.26
CA ARG A 39 9.30 -5.88 0.48
C ARG A 39 9.47 -6.30 1.93
N ALA A 40 8.38 -6.71 2.58
CA ALA A 40 8.43 -7.21 3.95
C ALA A 40 9.29 -8.48 4.03
N ILE A 41 9.09 -9.44 3.13
CA ILE A 41 9.88 -10.68 3.07
C ILE A 41 11.36 -10.39 2.81
N ALA A 42 11.68 -9.46 1.92
CA ALA A 42 13.06 -9.10 1.58
C ALA A 42 13.85 -8.51 2.76
N SER A 43 13.15 -7.84 3.69
CA SER A 43 13.76 -7.15 4.85
C SER A 43 13.63 -7.95 6.16
N ALA A 44 12.92 -9.08 6.14
CA ALA A 44 12.62 -9.87 7.32
C ALA A 44 13.81 -10.71 7.81
N THR A 45 13.95 -10.80 9.14
CA THR A 45 14.75 -11.86 9.77
C THR A 45 14.08 -13.24 9.57
N THR A 46 14.80 -14.33 9.83
CA THR A 46 14.23 -15.68 9.77
C THR A 46 13.01 -15.87 10.67
N ALA A 47 12.95 -15.21 11.83
CA ALA A 47 11.79 -15.30 12.72
C ALA A 47 10.58 -14.55 12.15
N GLN A 48 10.80 -13.34 11.61
CA GLN A 48 9.74 -12.54 10.97
C GLN A 48 9.24 -13.19 9.67
N ALA A 49 10.12 -13.81 8.89
CA ALA A 49 9.74 -14.52 7.68
C ALA A 49 8.71 -15.64 7.95
N LYS A 50 8.87 -16.37 9.06
CA LYS A 50 7.89 -17.39 9.48
C LYS A 50 6.50 -16.81 9.80
N ILE A 51 6.45 -15.57 10.29
CA ILE A 51 5.17 -14.88 10.51
C ILE A 51 4.55 -14.52 9.17
N LEU A 52 5.35 -13.95 8.24
CA LEU A 52 4.90 -13.58 6.90
C LEU A 52 4.46 -14.79 6.05
N GLU A 53 5.03 -15.98 6.27
CA GLU A 53 4.63 -17.23 5.63
C GLU A 53 3.18 -17.66 5.95
N MET A 54 2.56 -17.10 6.99
CA MET A 54 1.15 -17.38 7.32
C MET A 54 0.17 -16.74 6.33
N VAL A 55 0.60 -15.75 5.54
CA VAL A 55 -0.24 -15.10 4.53
C VAL A 55 -0.87 -16.13 3.59
N GLY A 56 -2.20 -16.03 3.38
CA GLY A 56 -2.97 -16.96 2.57
C GLY A 56 -3.39 -18.27 3.27
N SER A 57 -3.14 -18.40 4.58
CA SER A 57 -3.60 -19.58 5.35
C SER A 57 -5.13 -19.65 5.43
N ILE A 58 -5.69 -20.86 5.27
CA ILE A 58 -7.14 -21.13 5.22
C ILE A 58 -7.89 -20.60 6.46
N ASP A 59 -7.26 -20.63 7.64
CA ASP A 59 -7.87 -20.24 8.93
C ASP A 59 -7.07 -19.14 9.64
N LEU A 60 -6.63 -18.11 8.91
CA LEU A 60 -5.88 -17.00 9.49
C LEU A 60 -6.76 -16.26 10.53
N SER A 61 -6.37 -16.22 11.80
CA SER A 61 -7.12 -15.48 12.83
C SER A 61 -6.90 -13.97 12.70
N ASP A 62 -7.78 -13.15 13.31
CA ASP A 62 -7.56 -11.69 13.36
C ASP A 62 -6.28 -11.32 14.13
N GLU A 63 -5.90 -12.11 15.14
CA GLU A 63 -4.64 -11.94 15.88
C GLU A 63 -3.44 -12.23 14.97
N GLN A 64 -3.48 -13.29 14.17
CA GLN A 64 -2.42 -13.60 13.20
C GLN A 64 -2.32 -12.56 12.08
N VAL A 65 -3.45 -12.00 11.64
CA VAL A 65 -3.45 -10.85 10.72
C VAL A 65 -2.74 -9.65 11.34
N ALA A 66 -3.03 -9.34 12.61
CA ALA A 66 -2.37 -8.26 13.33
C ALA A 66 -0.85 -8.52 13.49
N ASP A 67 -0.43 -9.75 13.79
CA ASP A 67 0.98 -10.12 13.87
C ASP A 67 1.71 -9.95 12.52
N ILE A 68 1.06 -10.32 11.41
CA ILE A 68 1.59 -10.10 10.05
C ILE A 68 1.72 -8.60 9.77
N GLN A 69 0.67 -7.82 10.04
CA GLN A 69 0.66 -6.38 9.84
C GLN A 69 1.77 -5.70 10.65
N GLN A 70 1.90 -6.06 11.93
CA GLN A 70 2.96 -5.54 12.79
C GLN A 70 4.34 -5.93 12.27
N THR A 71 4.51 -7.16 11.79
CA THR A 71 5.77 -7.60 11.18
C THR A 71 6.12 -6.78 9.94
N ILE A 72 5.14 -6.45 9.08
CA ILE A 72 5.33 -5.58 7.90
C ILE A 72 5.78 -4.17 8.32
N VAL A 73 5.24 -3.64 9.42
CA VAL A 73 5.65 -2.35 10.00
C VAL A 73 7.07 -2.43 10.57
N ASP A 74 7.36 -3.46 11.37
CA ASP A 74 8.63 -3.62 12.09
C ASP A 74 9.83 -3.78 11.15
N VAL A 75 9.63 -4.39 9.98
CA VAL A 75 10.68 -4.51 8.95
C VAL A 75 10.79 -3.26 8.06
N GLY A 76 9.95 -2.24 8.29
CA GLY A 76 9.96 -0.97 7.57
C GLY A 76 9.32 -0.99 6.18
N ALA A 77 8.65 -2.09 5.81
CA ALA A 77 8.12 -2.25 4.45
C ALA A 77 6.94 -1.30 4.15
N LEU A 78 6.13 -0.99 5.15
CA LEU A 78 5.06 0.00 5.00
C LEU A 78 5.63 1.40 4.72
N ASP A 79 6.55 1.88 5.57
CA ASP A 79 7.18 3.20 5.42
C ASP A 79 7.91 3.35 4.08
N GLU A 80 8.58 2.29 3.64
CA GLU A 80 9.28 2.28 2.35
C GLU A 80 8.31 2.37 1.17
N LEU A 81 7.17 1.68 1.24
CA LEU A 81 6.15 1.73 0.20
C LEU A 81 5.43 3.09 0.18
N GLU A 82 5.11 3.65 1.36
CA GLU A 82 4.55 5.00 1.48
C GLU A 82 5.48 6.07 0.89
N SER A 83 6.78 5.95 1.15
CA SER A 83 7.80 6.83 0.58
C SER A 83 7.85 6.74 -0.96
N LEU A 84 7.69 5.53 -1.51
CA LEU A 84 7.66 5.31 -2.95
C LEU A 84 6.38 5.89 -3.59
N ILE A 85 5.23 5.73 -2.93
CA ILE A 85 3.96 6.36 -3.34
C ILE A 85 4.16 7.88 -3.41
N ALA A 86 4.66 8.50 -2.35
CA ALA A 86 4.89 9.94 -2.29
C ALA A 86 5.85 10.43 -3.38
N SER A 87 6.97 9.71 -3.61
CA SER A 87 7.92 10.04 -4.67
C SER A 87 7.31 9.96 -6.07
N ASN A 88 6.47 8.94 -6.31
CA ASN A 88 5.80 8.77 -7.61
C ASN A 88 4.74 9.85 -7.85
N VAL A 89 4.01 10.26 -6.81
CA VAL A 89 3.05 11.38 -6.89
C VAL A 89 3.78 12.69 -7.17
N ALA A 90 4.84 12.99 -6.44
CA ALA A 90 5.64 14.19 -6.66
C ALA A 90 6.21 14.26 -8.08
N SER A 91 6.70 13.12 -8.60
CA SER A 91 7.20 13.03 -9.97
C SER A 91 6.08 13.25 -11.01
N ALA A 92 4.87 12.75 -10.75
CA ALA A 92 3.72 12.97 -11.61
C ALA A 92 3.30 14.46 -11.63
N ILE A 93 3.26 15.11 -10.46
CA ILE A 93 2.96 16.54 -10.34
C ILE A 93 4.01 17.37 -11.11
N GLN A 94 5.30 17.08 -10.93
CA GLN A 94 6.37 17.77 -11.65
C GLN A 94 6.22 17.62 -13.18
N ALA A 95 5.81 16.44 -13.64
CA ALA A 95 5.57 16.22 -15.06
C ALA A 95 4.35 17.00 -15.59
N ILE A 96 3.31 17.18 -14.76
CA ILE A 96 2.11 17.97 -15.08
C ILE A 96 2.45 19.47 -15.21
N GLU A 97 3.31 19.99 -14.34
CA GLU A 97 3.76 21.41 -14.37
C GLU A 97 4.65 21.75 -15.58
N SER A 98 4.96 20.77 -16.43
CA SER A 98 5.71 20.99 -17.66
C SER A 98 5.00 21.94 -18.63
N PRO A 99 5.73 22.81 -19.37
CA PRO A 99 5.18 23.63 -20.44
C PRO A 99 4.49 22.84 -21.57
N ALA A 100 4.69 21.53 -21.63
CA ALA A 100 4.02 20.65 -22.58
C ALA A 100 2.53 20.45 -22.27
N ILE A 101 2.08 20.73 -21.04
CA ILE A 101 0.70 20.62 -20.61
C ILE A 101 0.09 22.01 -20.55
N ALA A 102 -1.13 22.16 -21.10
CA ALA A 102 -1.84 23.43 -21.05
C ALA A 102 -2.13 23.84 -19.59
N GLU A 103 -1.87 25.10 -19.24
CA GLU A 103 -2.05 25.63 -17.88
C GLU A 103 -3.45 25.33 -17.30
N ALA A 104 -4.50 25.47 -18.13
CA ALA A 104 -5.88 25.16 -17.75
C ALA A 104 -6.12 23.70 -17.36
N ALA A 105 -5.25 22.77 -17.77
CA ALA A 105 -5.33 21.35 -17.45
C ALA A 105 -4.44 20.94 -16.27
N GLN A 106 -3.49 21.78 -15.84
CA GLN A 106 -2.53 21.41 -14.80
C GLN A 106 -3.20 21.19 -13.44
N GLN A 107 -3.99 22.17 -12.97
CA GLN A 107 -4.63 22.10 -11.66
C GLN A 107 -5.58 20.90 -11.51
N PRO A 108 -6.50 20.60 -12.46
CA PRO A 108 -7.35 19.40 -12.36
C PRO A 108 -6.58 18.08 -12.37
N LEU A 109 -5.44 18.02 -13.07
CA LEU A 109 -4.61 16.81 -13.12
C LEU A 109 -3.84 16.58 -11.81
N ILE A 110 -3.37 17.66 -11.17
CA ILE A 110 -2.74 17.60 -9.84
C ILE A 110 -3.75 17.10 -8.82
N GLU A 111 -4.94 17.72 -8.77
CA GLU A 111 -6.02 17.30 -7.87
C GLU A 111 -6.41 15.84 -8.08
N LEU A 112 -6.46 15.37 -9.33
CA LEU A 112 -6.69 13.96 -9.62
C LEU A 112 -5.58 13.07 -9.09
N ALA A 113 -4.30 13.43 -9.27
CA ALA A 113 -3.16 12.64 -8.81
C ALA A 113 -3.13 12.51 -7.28
N GLU A 114 -3.42 13.59 -6.56
CA GLU A 114 -3.55 13.59 -5.10
C GLU A 114 -4.76 12.78 -4.65
N PHE A 115 -5.93 12.97 -5.28
CA PHE A 115 -7.17 12.28 -4.91
C PHE A 115 -7.05 10.76 -5.04
N ILE A 116 -6.50 10.26 -6.14
CA ILE A 116 -6.41 8.81 -6.37
C ILE A 116 -5.41 8.14 -5.42
N THR A 117 -4.42 8.88 -4.89
CA THR A 117 -3.38 8.33 -4.01
C THR A 117 -3.62 8.56 -2.52
N ASN A 118 -4.52 9.48 -2.14
CA ASN A 118 -4.92 9.75 -0.76
C ASN A 118 -6.30 9.15 -0.41
N ARG A 119 -6.64 7.95 -0.91
CA ARG A 119 -7.89 7.26 -0.54
C ARG A 119 -7.94 6.94 0.96
N SER A 120 -8.34 7.93 1.74
CA SER A 120 -8.67 7.91 3.16
C SER A 120 -9.95 8.74 3.29
N SER A 121 -11.05 8.22 2.74
CA SER A 121 -12.39 8.83 2.84
C SER A 121 -13.45 7.76 2.96
#